data_AF-A0A1Q7WD98-F1
#
_entry.id   AF-A0A1Q7WD98-F1
#
_cell.length_a   1.000
_cell.length_b   1.000
_cell.length_c   1.000
_cell.angle_alpha   90.00
_cell.angle_beta   90.00
_cell.angle_gamma   90.00
#
_symmetry.space_group_name_H-M   'P 1'
#
loop_
_entity.id
_entity.type
_entity.pdbx_description
1 polymer ?
#
loop_
_entity_poly.entity_id
_entity_poly.type
_entity_poly.pdbx_seq_one_letter_code
_entity_poly.pdbx_strand_id
1 'polypeptide(L)'
;MEFAVPEELREQFAFRAGQHLTVRRIVDGEDARRSYSICSTPAELAAHGRVRIGVRAVAEGVFSTYALTALQPGDTVDVLPPLGHFTTDFEPSRARHYAAIVAGSGITPVLSLVATALAVEPASHVLSREAQEAALLSGRLDEDRLRALFDTLIDPAGVDEWFLCGPYGLVTGARKTLAERGVPEATVRAELFHVTDEPPPPRPPEEVAGEAEVTIVLDGRTSTFRMGRDERVLDAALKVRPELPYACRGGVCSTCRARLVDGEVTMARNYALEPDETAAGYVLTCQSSPLTDRLTVDYDG
;
A
#
# COMPACT_ATOMS: atom_id res chain seq x y z
N MET A 1 2.32 12.94 -11.88
CA MET A 1 1.21 12.72 -12.82
C MET A 1 -0.08 13.18 -12.17
N GLU A 2 -1.00 13.80 -12.91
CA GLU A 2 -2.30 14.27 -12.40
C GLU A 2 -3.44 13.67 -13.24
N PHE A 3 -4.52 13.28 -12.58
CA PHE A 3 -5.73 12.75 -13.18
C PHE A 3 -6.90 13.72 -12.99
N ALA A 4 -7.71 13.88 -14.04
CA ALA A 4 -9.07 14.40 -13.88
C ALA A 4 -9.98 13.23 -13.48
N VAL A 5 -10.71 13.35 -12.38
CA VAL A 5 -11.70 12.37 -11.96
C VAL A 5 -13.08 12.84 -12.44
N PRO A 6 -13.75 12.08 -13.34
CA PRO A 6 -15.11 12.36 -13.76
C PRO A 6 -16.05 12.56 -12.57
N GLU A 7 -17.05 13.44 -12.70
CA GLU A 7 -17.91 13.84 -11.59
C GLU A 7 -18.64 12.65 -10.96
N GLU A 8 -19.13 11.75 -11.81
CA GLU A 8 -19.81 10.50 -11.46
C GLU A 8 -18.91 9.49 -10.71
N LEU A 9 -17.59 9.64 -10.79
CA LEU A 9 -16.62 8.77 -10.09
C LEU A 9 -16.04 9.40 -8.82
N ARG A 10 -16.33 10.68 -8.54
CA ARG A 10 -15.67 11.40 -7.43
C ARG A 10 -15.92 10.77 -6.06
N GLU A 11 -17.12 10.26 -5.82
CA GLU A 11 -17.46 9.58 -4.56
C GLU A 11 -16.66 8.29 -4.40
N GLN A 12 -16.61 7.47 -5.45
CA GLN A 12 -15.85 6.21 -5.45
C GLN A 12 -14.33 6.43 -5.30
N PHE A 13 -13.84 7.57 -5.79
CA PHE A 13 -12.43 7.95 -5.70
C PHE A 13 -12.10 8.86 -4.51
N ALA A 14 -13.06 9.13 -3.62
CA ALA A 14 -12.78 9.81 -2.36
C ALA A 14 -11.74 9.00 -1.58
N PHE A 15 -10.75 9.69 -1.01
CA PHE A 15 -9.62 9.05 -0.35
C PHE A 15 -9.25 9.79 0.93
N ARG A 16 -8.56 9.07 1.82
CA ARG A 16 -7.86 9.64 2.97
C ARG A 16 -6.40 9.89 2.61
N ALA A 17 -5.84 10.98 3.11
CA ALA A 17 -4.44 11.31 2.87
C ALA A 17 -3.53 10.14 3.26
N GLY A 18 -2.54 9.88 2.40
CA GLY A 18 -1.60 8.75 2.51
C GLY A 18 -2.03 7.45 1.83
N GLN A 19 -3.28 7.36 1.33
CA GLN A 19 -3.70 6.23 0.47
C GLN A 19 -3.03 6.25 -0.91
N HIS A 20 -3.17 5.13 -1.64
CA HIS A 20 -2.61 4.93 -2.97
C HIS A 20 -3.68 4.52 -3.99
N LEU A 21 -3.34 4.70 -5.26
CA LEU A 21 -4.14 4.23 -6.41
C LEU A 21 -3.42 3.09 -7.10
N THR A 22 -4.18 2.11 -7.61
CA THR A 22 -3.64 1.13 -8.55
C THR A 22 -4.01 1.52 -9.97
N VAL A 23 -2.99 1.81 -10.78
CA VAL A 23 -3.13 2.10 -12.21
C VAL A 23 -2.91 0.82 -13.02
N ARG A 24 -3.68 0.69 -14.10
CA ARG A 24 -3.64 -0.43 -15.05
C ARG A 24 -3.53 0.10 -16.46
N ARG A 25 -2.68 -0.54 -17.27
CA ARG A 25 -2.57 -0.27 -18.70
C ARG A 25 -2.08 -1.50 -19.45
N ILE A 26 -2.64 -1.77 -20.62
CA ILE A 26 -2.03 -2.71 -21.57
C ILE A 26 -0.93 -1.98 -22.34
N VAL A 27 0.32 -2.42 -22.19
CA VAL A 27 1.49 -1.88 -22.88
C VAL A 27 2.14 -3.02 -23.66
N ASP A 28 2.19 -2.92 -24.98
CA ASP A 28 2.75 -3.95 -25.88
C ASP A 28 2.21 -5.37 -25.63
N GLY A 29 0.93 -5.46 -25.23
CA GLY A 29 0.24 -6.72 -24.91
C GLY A 29 0.41 -7.20 -23.47
N GLU A 30 1.23 -6.52 -22.65
CA GLU A 30 1.40 -6.82 -21.23
C GLU A 30 0.40 -6.02 -20.36
N ASP A 31 -0.30 -6.69 -19.44
CA ASP A 31 -1.18 -6.05 -18.45
C ASP A 31 -0.34 -5.47 -17.29
N ALA A 32 0.13 -4.24 -17.47
CA ALA A 32 0.96 -3.53 -16.53
C ALA A 32 0.10 -2.89 -15.43
N ARG A 33 0.24 -3.39 -14.20
CA ARG A 33 -0.49 -2.89 -13.02
C ARG A 33 0.47 -2.43 -11.93
N ARG A 34 0.33 -1.19 -11.45
CA ARG A 34 1.22 -0.64 -10.41
C ARG A 34 0.45 0.21 -9.42
N SER A 35 0.87 0.19 -8.16
CA SER A 35 0.29 1.02 -7.12
C SER A 35 1.20 2.21 -6.85
N TYR A 36 0.62 3.41 -6.74
CA TYR A 36 1.33 4.65 -6.48
C TYR A 36 0.59 5.46 -5.41
N SER A 37 1.29 5.88 -4.37
CA SER A 37 0.69 6.72 -3.33
C SER A 37 0.24 8.07 -3.89
N ILE A 38 -0.92 8.51 -3.43
CA ILE A 38 -1.48 9.82 -3.77
C ILE A 38 -0.63 10.89 -3.08
N CYS A 39 -0.25 11.93 -3.83
CA CYS A 39 0.55 13.06 -3.35
C CYS A 39 -0.19 14.41 -3.44
N SER A 40 -1.51 14.37 -3.67
CA SER A 40 -2.46 15.48 -3.49
C SER A 40 -3.30 15.28 -2.22
N THR A 41 -4.07 16.29 -1.84
CA THR A 41 -4.97 16.27 -0.69
C THR A 41 -6.39 15.84 -1.09
N PRO A 42 -7.19 15.28 -0.15
CA PRO A 42 -8.61 15.01 -0.39
C PRO A 42 -9.41 16.28 -0.77
N ALA A 43 -9.02 17.43 -0.23
CA ALA A 43 -9.64 18.72 -0.54
C ALA A 43 -9.45 19.12 -2.00
N GLU A 44 -8.29 18.83 -2.62
CA GLU A 44 -8.07 19.08 -4.04
C GLU A 44 -8.97 18.24 -4.94
N LEU A 45 -9.23 16.98 -4.58
CA LEU A 45 -10.21 16.15 -5.28
C LEU A 45 -11.61 16.74 -5.15
N ALA A 46 -12.03 17.10 -3.93
CA ALA A 46 -13.36 17.65 -3.69
C ALA A 46 -13.58 18.98 -4.43
N ALA A 47 -12.58 19.87 -4.44
CA ALA A 47 -12.70 21.21 -5.01
C ALA A 47 -12.49 21.24 -6.54
N HIS A 48 -11.62 20.38 -7.07
CA HIS A 48 -11.13 20.49 -8.45
C HIS A 48 -11.31 19.22 -9.27
N GLY A 49 -11.75 18.12 -8.67
CA GLY A 49 -11.85 16.82 -9.34
C GLY A 49 -10.47 16.28 -9.77
N ARG A 50 -9.40 16.59 -9.02
CA ARG A 50 -8.02 16.23 -9.37
C ARG A 50 -7.36 15.35 -8.32
N VAL A 51 -6.64 14.33 -8.78
CA VAL A 51 -5.76 13.49 -7.95
C VAL A 51 -4.37 13.42 -8.56
N ARG A 52 -3.33 13.47 -7.73
CA ARG A 52 -1.94 13.41 -8.18
C ARG A 52 -1.21 12.20 -7.59
N ILE A 53 -0.37 11.57 -8.40
CA ILE A 53 0.56 10.51 -7.98
C ILE A 53 2.00 10.87 -8.38
N GLY A 54 2.97 10.36 -7.62
CA GLY A 54 4.38 10.42 -7.98
C GLY A 54 4.84 9.13 -8.66
N VAL A 55 5.28 9.22 -9.91
CA VAL A 55 5.84 8.08 -10.65
C VAL A 55 7.36 8.24 -10.72
N ARG A 56 8.08 7.31 -10.11
CA ARG A 56 9.54 7.20 -10.25
C ARG A 56 9.87 6.21 -11.35
N ALA A 57 10.85 6.55 -12.19
CA ALA A 57 11.41 5.61 -13.16
C ALA A 57 12.03 4.40 -12.43
N VAL A 58 11.63 3.20 -12.84
CA VAL A 58 12.23 1.94 -12.41
C VAL A 58 12.88 1.30 -13.62
N ALA A 59 14.12 0.84 -13.48
CA ALA A 59 14.80 0.11 -14.55
C ALA A 59 13.98 -1.12 -14.94
N GLU A 60 13.78 -1.33 -16.25
CA GLU A 60 12.94 -2.42 -16.80
C GLU A 60 11.46 -2.35 -16.36
N GLY A 61 11.02 -1.24 -15.75
CA GLY A 61 9.64 -1.05 -15.32
C GLY A 61 8.75 -0.67 -16.50
N VAL A 62 7.81 -1.55 -16.86
CA VAL A 62 6.87 -1.36 -17.98
C VAL A 62 6.03 -0.10 -17.81
N PHE A 63 5.22 -0.01 -16.75
CA PHE A 63 4.32 1.13 -16.55
C PHE A 63 5.10 2.44 -16.30
N SER A 64 6.15 2.41 -15.46
CA SER A 64 6.91 3.64 -15.16
C SER A 64 7.59 4.20 -16.41
N THR A 65 8.05 3.34 -17.32
CA THR A 65 8.61 3.78 -18.60
C THR A 65 7.51 4.38 -19.46
N TYR A 66 6.41 3.65 -19.68
CA TYR A 66 5.25 4.14 -20.43
C TYR A 66 4.75 5.51 -19.94
N ALA A 67 4.56 5.65 -18.63
CA ALA A 67 4.04 6.88 -18.01
C ALA A 67 4.98 8.08 -18.19
N LEU A 68 6.29 7.85 -18.35
CA LEU A 68 7.29 8.90 -18.48
C LEU A 68 7.66 9.22 -19.94
N THR A 69 7.42 8.30 -20.88
CA THR A 69 7.86 8.44 -22.27
C THR A 69 6.74 8.55 -23.30
N ALA A 70 5.56 7.99 -23.01
CA ALA A 70 4.49 7.84 -24.01
C ALA A 70 3.16 8.49 -23.59
N LEU A 71 2.87 8.56 -22.29
CA LEU A 71 1.61 9.09 -21.79
C LEU A 71 1.52 10.62 -21.96
N GLN A 72 0.40 11.11 -22.48
CA GLN A 72 0.18 12.52 -22.78
C GLN A 72 -1.08 13.09 -22.09
N PRO A 73 -1.15 14.42 -21.86
CA PRO A 73 -2.37 15.06 -21.41
C PRO A 73 -3.55 14.76 -22.35
N GLY A 74 -4.67 14.33 -21.79
CA GLY A 74 -5.85 13.90 -22.55
C GLY A 74 -6.01 12.38 -22.64
N ASP A 75 -4.95 11.61 -22.38
CA ASP A 75 -5.06 10.16 -22.30
C ASP A 75 -5.89 9.71 -21.09
N THR A 76 -6.60 8.60 -21.27
CA THR A 76 -7.33 7.91 -20.20
C THR A 76 -6.54 6.70 -19.73
N VAL A 77 -6.51 6.48 -18.41
CA VAL A 77 -5.84 5.36 -17.75
C VAL A 77 -6.85 4.68 -16.84
N ASP A 78 -6.83 3.34 -16.81
CA ASP A 78 -7.68 2.57 -15.91
C ASP A 78 -7.08 2.64 -14.50
N VAL A 79 -7.92 2.96 -13.51
CA VAL A 79 -7.50 3.12 -12.13
C VAL A 79 -8.51 2.43 -11.22
N LEU A 80 -8.02 1.69 -10.24
CA LEU A 80 -8.87 1.15 -9.18
C LEU A 80 -9.11 2.20 -8.09
N PRO A 81 -10.21 2.10 -7.34
CA PRO A 81 -10.46 2.97 -6.20
C PRO A 81 -9.30 3.03 -5.19
N PRO A 82 -9.16 4.13 -4.43
CA PRO A 82 -8.12 4.29 -3.42
C PRO A 82 -8.10 3.18 -2.38
N LEU A 83 -6.89 2.73 -2.02
CA LEU A 83 -6.64 1.71 -1.00
C LEU A 83 -5.48 2.11 -0.08
N GLY A 84 -5.30 1.36 0.99
CA GLY A 84 -4.20 1.51 1.94
C GLY A 84 -4.61 2.09 3.29
N HIS A 85 -3.81 1.77 4.30
CA HIS A 85 -4.00 2.09 5.72
C HIS A 85 -2.92 3.06 6.25
N PHE A 86 -2.04 3.56 5.39
CA PHE A 86 -1.02 4.56 5.73
C PHE A 86 -1.65 5.94 5.91
N THR A 87 -2.55 6.07 6.89
CA THR A 87 -3.40 7.24 7.06
C THR A 87 -3.61 7.56 8.53
N THR A 88 -4.08 8.78 8.79
CA THR A 88 -4.56 9.24 10.09
C THR A 88 -5.69 10.25 9.87
N ASP A 89 -6.45 10.53 10.92
CA ASP A 89 -7.52 11.51 10.90
C ASP A 89 -7.00 12.89 11.32
N PHE A 90 -7.34 13.90 10.53
CA PHE A 90 -7.00 15.29 10.79
C PHE A 90 -8.26 16.04 11.22
N GLU A 91 -8.17 16.83 12.29
CA GLU A 91 -9.30 17.58 12.83
C GLU A 91 -8.86 18.97 13.29
N PRO A 92 -9.67 20.02 13.14
CA PRO A 92 -9.25 21.38 13.52
C PRO A 92 -8.83 21.57 14.98
N SER A 93 -9.34 20.75 15.89
CA SER A 93 -9.01 20.80 17.32
C SER A 93 -7.76 19.99 17.70
N ARG A 94 -7.23 19.21 16.77
CA ARG A 94 -6.11 18.30 17.00
C ARG A 94 -4.80 19.07 16.89
N ALA A 95 -3.93 18.86 17.88
CA ALA A 95 -2.54 19.28 17.88
C ALA A 95 -1.71 18.05 18.22
N ARG A 96 -0.93 17.57 17.25
CA ARG A 96 -0.07 16.40 17.40
C ARG A 96 1.30 16.63 16.79
N HIS A 97 2.29 15.91 17.29
CA HIS A 97 3.60 15.79 16.69
C HIS A 97 3.63 14.56 15.81
N TYR A 98 3.74 14.78 14.51
CA TYR A 98 3.91 13.74 13.51
C TYR A 98 5.38 13.66 13.11
N ALA A 99 5.92 12.45 13.00
CA ALA A 99 7.25 12.25 12.44
C ALA A 99 7.21 11.22 11.30
N ALA A 100 8.03 11.44 10.29
CA ALA A 100 8.11 10.55 9.13
C ALA A 100 9.56 10.14 8.85
N ILE A 101 9.79 8.84 8.69
CA ILE A 101 11.07 8.27 8.25
C ILE A 101 10.84 7.70 6.86
N VAL A 102 11.38 8.38 5.84
CA VAL A 102 11.11 8.05 4.45
C VAL A 102 12.37 7.98 3.59
N ALA A 103 12.33 7.16 2.54
CA ALA A 103 13.38 7.11 1.53
C ALA A 103 12.84 7.05 0.10
N GLY A 104 13.46 7.83 -0.79
CA GLY A 104 13.14 7.84 -2.21
C GLY A 104 11.70 8.32 -2.48
N SER A 105 10.92 7.51 -3.22
CA SER A 105 9.50 7.78 -3.45
C SER A 105 8.65 7.70 -2.19
N GLY A 106 9.23 7.31 -1.04
CA GLY A 106 8.63 7.30 0.32
C GLY A 106 7.94 8.58 0.71
N ILE A 107 8.38 9.67 0.10
CA ILE A 107 7.89 11.00 0.36
C ILE A 107 6.47 11.23 -0.17
N THR A 108 6.00 10.49 -1.19
CA THR A 108 4.70 10.78 -1.83
C THR A 108 3.49 10.70 -0.89
N PRO A 109 3.26 9.61 -0.12
CA PRO A 109 2.14 9.59 0.82
C PRO A 109 2.33 10.64 1.95
N VAL A 110 3.56 10.86 2.38
CA VAL A 110 3.88 11.85 3.41
C VAL A 110 3.56 13.27 2.96
N LEU A 111 3.79 13.62 1.69
CA LEU A 111 3.39 14.92 1.15
C LEU A 111 1.86 15.11 1.20
N SER A 112 1.08 14.06 0.92
CA SER A 112 -0.38 14.10 1.05
C SER A 112 -0.81 14.32 2.50
N LEU A 113 -0.22 13.57 3.44
CA LEU A 113 -0.48 13.71 4.87
C LEU A 113 -0.14 15.11 5.38
N VAL A 114 1.08 15.58 5.09
CA VAL A 114 1.60 16.89 5.51
C VAL A 114 0.74 18.03 4.95
N ALA A 115 0.41 18.00 3.66
CA ALA A 115 -0.40 19.03 3.03
C ALA A 115 -1.83 19.05 3.60
N THR A 116 -2.38 17.87 3.92
CA THR A 116 -3.72 17.75 4.53
C THR A 116 -3.70 18.25 5.97
N ALA A 117 -2.69 17.90 6.76
CA ALA A 117 -2.51 18.39 8.13
C ALA A 117 -2.46 19.91 8.16
N LEU A 118 -1.61 20.54 7.34
CA LEU A 118 -1.48 22.01 7.27
C LEU A 118 -2.78 22.72 6.83
N ALA A 119 -3.64 22.05 6.06
CA ALA A 119 -4.90 22.60 5.61
C ALA A 119 -6.02 22.47 6.66
N VAL A 120 -5.98 21.44 7.50
CA VAL A 120 -7.07 21.08 8.44
C VAL A 120 -6.75 21.43 9.89
N GLU A 121 -5.48 21.31 10.31
CA GLU A 121 -5.01 21.49 11.68
C GLU A 121 -4.23 22.82 11.79
N PRO A 122 -4.85 23.92 12.25
CA PRO A 122 -4.23 25.25 12.25
C PRO A 122 -3.04 25.39 13.20
N ALA A 123 -2.88 24.46 14.16
CA ALA A 123 -1.76 24.42 15.10
C ALA A 123 -0.59 23.53 14.64
N SER A 124 -0.72 22.85 13.50
CA SER A 124 0.31 21.95 12.99
C SER A 124 1.41 22.72 12.27
N HIS A 125 2.65 22.38 12.57
CA HIS A 125 3.84 22.95 11.96
C HIS A 125 4.67 21.86 11.29
N VAL A 126 5.27 22.17 10.14
CA VAL A 126 6.06 21.23 9.36
C VAL A 126 7.46 21.77 9.23
N LEU A 127 8.42 21.05 9.80
CA LEU A 127 9.83 21.30 9.60
C LEU A 127 10.24 20.60 8.31
N SER A 128 10.63 21.39 7.31
CA SER A 128 11.12 20.87 6.02
C SER A 128 12.45 21.53 5.69
N ARG A 129 13.36 20.76 5.07
CA ARG A 129 14.68 21.23 4.59
C ARG A 129 15.59 21.77 5.70
N GLU A 130 15.91 20.91 6.66
CA GLU A 130 16.99 21.20 7.61
C GLU A 130 18.36 21.17 6.90
N ALA A 131 19.26 22.09 7.26
CA ALA A 131 20.59 22.16 6.68
C ALA A 131 21.36 20.87 7.03
N GLN A 132 21.64 20.05 6.01
CA GLN A 132 22.34 18.76 6.18
C GLN A 132 23.86 18.96 6.32
N GLU A 133 24.29 19.88 7.18
CA GLU A 133 25.72 20.17 7.38
C GLU A 133 26.38 19.13 8.31
N ALA A 134 25.59 18.50 9.18
CA ALA A 134 26.07 17.42 10.05
C ALA A 134 26.10 16.07 9.31
N ALA A 135 27.19 15.31 9.47
CA ALA A 135 27.32 13.95 8.92
C ALA A 135 26.19 13.01 9.38
N LEU A 136 25.61 13.27 10.56
CA LEU A 136 24.45 12.54 11.09
C LEU A 136 23.19 12.70 10.21
N LEU A 137 23.06 13.83 9.51
CA LEU A 137 21.89 14.18 8.69
C LEU A 137 22.05 13.81 7.20
N SER A 138 23.15 13.14 6.81
CA SER A 138 23.44 12.80 5.41
C SER A 138 23.82 11.33 5.22
N GLY A 139 23.34 10.70 4.15
CA GLY A 139 23.61 9.29 3.79
C GLY A 139 22.43 8.34 4.04
N ARG A 140 22.67 7.02 4.04
CA ARG A 140 21.63 6.00 4.22
C ARG A 140 21.16 5.94 5.67
N LEU A 141 19.85 5.91 5.88
CA LEU A 141 19.26 5.63 7.19
C LEU A 141 19.31 4.12 7.46
N ASP A 142 20.05 3.75 8.49
CA ASP A 142 20.12 2.40 9.08
C ASP A 142 19.81 2.46 10.58
N GLU A 143 19.78 1.32 11.26
CA GLU A 143 19.42 1.26 12.67
C GLU A 143 20.36 2.11 13.55
N ASP A 144 21.66 2.06 13.31
CA ASP A 144 22.65 2.78 14.12
C ASP A 144 22.49 4.29 13.98
N ARG A 145 22.24 4.77 12.76
CA ARG A 145 21.96 6.17 12.52
C ARG A 145 20.64 6.61 13.11
N LEU A 146 19.59 5.79 13.03
CA LEU A 146 18.31 6.09 13.67
C LEU A 146 18.46 6.19 15.19
N ARG A 147 19.21 5.27 15.82
CA ARG A 147 19.53 5.35 17.25
C ARG A 147 20.24 6.66 17.59
N ALA A 148 21.26 7.03 16.82
CA ALA A 148 21.98 8.28 17.00
C ALA A 148 21.09 9.52 16.84
N LEU A 149 20.17 9.54 15.86
CA LEU A 149 19.19 10.62 15.70
C LEU A 149 18.25 10.70 16.91
N PHE A 150 17.77 9.55 17.40
CA PHE A 150 16.89 9.50 18.57
C PHE A 150 17.58 9.88 19.89
N ASP A 151 18.90 9.71 19.99
CA ASP A 151 19.68 10.10 21.16
C ASP A 151 20.05 11.58 21.19
N THR A 152 19.95 12.28 20.05
CA THR A 152 20.54 13.61 19.89
C THR A 152 19.56 14.68 19.44
N LEU A 153 18.63 14.36 18.55
CA LEU A 153 17.81 15.36 17.84
C LEU A 153 16.31 15.14 17.98
N ILE A 154 15.86 13.89 18.07
CA ILE A 154 14.44 13.56 18.03
C ILE A 154 14.09 12.74 19.28
N ASP A 155 13.25 13.27 20.17
CA ASP A 155 12.68 12.49 21.27
C ASP A 155 11.55 11.59 20.74
N PRO A 156 11.72 10.26 20.70
CA PRO A 156 10.70 9.40 20.13
C PRO A 156 9.41 9.34 20.94
N ALA A 157 9.49 9.58 22.25
CA ALA A 157 8.33 9.58 23.14
C ALA A 157 7.47 10.85 22.99
N GLY A 158 8.06 11.93 22.47
CA GLY A 158 7.36 13.19 22.18
C GLY A 158 6.62 13.22 20.85
N VAL A 159 6.64 12.13 20.08
CA VAL A 159 5.94 11.98 18.80
C VAL A 159 4.67 11.15 18.98
N ASP A 160 3.53 11.71 18.62
CA ASP A 160 2.22 11.07 18.79
C ASP A 160 1.94 10.01 17.72
N GLU A 161 2.48 10.18 16.52
CA GLU A 161 2.27 9.23 15.41
C GLU A 161 3.45 9.24 14.42
N TRP A 162 3.91 8.04 14.06
CA TRP A 162 5.05 7.78 13.19
C TRP A 162 4.61 7.24 11.84
N PHE A 163 5.21 7.75 10.78
CA PHE A 163 4.97 7.35 9.40
C PHE A 163 6.25 6.81 8.75
N LEU A 164 6.30 5.52 8.47
CA LEU A 164 7.48 4.85 7.92
C LEU A 164 7.21 4.41 6.47
N CYS A 165 7.95 4.93 5.51
CA CYS A 165 7.70 4.58 4.10
C CYS A 165 8.99 4.47 3.29
N GLY A 166 9.24 3.28 2.73
CA GLY A 166 10.47 3.04 1.96
C GLY A 166 10.83 1.57 1.76
N PRO A 167 12.12 1.28 1.51
CA PRO A 167 12.61 -0.08 1.38
C PRO A 167 12.42 -0.91 2.66
N TYR A 168 12.22 -2.22 2.49
CA TYR A 168 11.97 -3.16 3.60
C TYR A 168 12.95 -3.00 4.78
N GLY A 169 14.26 -2.97 4.53
CA GLY A 169 15.27 -2.83 5.58
C GLY A 169 15.20 -1.50 6.35
N LEU A 170 14.78 -0.41 5.71
CA LEU A 170 14.58 0.87 6.40
C LEU A 170 13.36 0.80 7.32
N VAL A 171 12.23 0.33 6.79
CA VAL A 171 10.96 0.31 7.54
C VAL A 171 11.06 -0.65 8.73
N THR A 172 11.60 -1.85 8.52
CA THR A 172 11.79 -2.83 9.60
C THR A 172 12.82 -2.38 10.63
N GLY A 173 13.94 -1.82 10.18
CA GLY A 173 14.94 -1.22 11.07
C GLY A 173 14.37 -0.07 11.90
N ALA A 174 13.58 0.82 11.29
CA ALA A 174 12.92 1.92 12.00
C ALA A 174 11.87 1.45 12.99
N ARG A 175 11.03 0.46 12.65
CA ARG A 175 10.08 -0.15 13.60
C ARG A 175 10.81 -0.72 14.81
N LYS A 176 11.90 -1.46 14.58
CA LYS A 176 12.72 -2.04 15.65
C LYS A 176 13.32 -0.97 16.56
N THR A 177 13.95 0.05 16.00
CA THR A 177 14.58 1.11 16.81
C THR A 177 13.55 1.96 17.55
N LEU A 178 12.35 2.19 17.00
CA LEU A 178 11.24 2.83 17.71
C LEU A 178 10.73 1.97 18.88
N ALA A 179 10.58 0.65 18.66
CA ALA A 179 10.18 -0.28 19.72
C ALA A 179 11.21 -0.37 20.85
N GLU A 180 12.52 -0.35 20.54
CA GLU A 180 13.60 -0.26 21.52
C GLU A 180 13.48 1.01 22.41
N ARG A 181 12.83 2.07 21.92
CA ARG A 181 12.56 3.32 22.64
C ARG A 181 11.17 3.39 23.28
N GLY A 182 10.42 2.28 23.26
CA GLY A 182 9.11 2.18 23.90
C GLY A 182 7.97 2.83 23.13
N VAL A 183 8.15 3.16 21.84
CA VAL A 183 7.06 3.69 21.00
C VAL A 183 6.02 2.58 20.77
N PRO A 184 4.74 2.81 21.09
CA PRO A 184 3.69 1.80 20.89
C PRO A 184 3.48 1.48 19.41
N GLU A 185 3.36 0.21 19.06
CA GLU A 185 3.17 -0.22 17.66
C GLU A 185 1.92 0.41 17.01
N ALA A 186 0.85 0.61 17.79
CA ALA A 186 -0.39 1.21 17.34
C ALA A 186 -0.26 2.68 16.88
N THR A 187 0.84 3.37 17.23
CA THR A 187 1.13 4.74 16.77
C THR A 187 2.08 4.76 15.58
N VAL A 188 2.46 3.59 15.03
CA VAL A 188 3.40 3.48 13.91
C VAL A 188 2.70 2.94 12.67
N ARG A 189 2.47 3.83 11.71
CA ARG A 189 1.96 3.51 10.36
C ARG A 189 3.13 3.20 9.44
N ALA A 190 3.04 2.13 8.65
CA ALA A 190 4.08 1.81 7.67
C ALA A 190 3.53 1.36 6.33
N GLU A 191 4.25 1.71 5.26
CA GLU A 191 3.98 1.26 3.89
C GLU A 191 5.29 0.82 3.23
N LEU A 192 5.23 -0.26 2.44
CA LEU A 192 6.34 -0.79 1.66
C LEU A 192 6.06 -0.63 0.15
N PHE A 193 6.98 -0.05 -0.62
CA PHE A 193 6.79 0.04 -2.08
C PHE A 193 7.14 -1.25 -2.82
N HIS A 194 8.17 -1.95 -2.34
CA HIS A 194 8.69 -3.13 -2.99
C HIS A 194 9.41 -4.00 -1.97
N VAL A 195 9.21 -5.30 -2.09
CA VAL A 195 9.97 -6.33 -1.41
C VAL A 195 10.63 -7.15 -2.51
N THR A 196 11.96 -7.23 -2.48
CA THR A 196 12.78 -7.86 -3.52
C THR A 196 12.78 -9.38 -3.40
N ASP A 197 12.50 -9.91 -2.21
CA ASP A 197 12.54 -11.35 -1.98
C ASP A 197 11.30 -12.00 -2.57
N GLU A 198 11.45 -13.14 -3.24
CA GLU A 198 10.32 -13.92 -3.72
C GLU A 198 9.54 -14.50 -2.54
N PRO A 199 8.19 -14.46 -2.53
CA PRO A 199 7.41 -15.14 -1.50
C PRO A 199 7.78 -16.62 -1.45
N PRO A 200 7.78 -17.25 -0.26
CA PRO A 200 7.95 -18.69 -0.19
C PRO A 200 6.93 -19.35 -1.12
N PRO A 201 7.23 -20.50 -1.74
CA PRO A 201 6.27 -21.16 -2.62
C PRO A 201 4.99 -21.52 -1.83
N PRO A 202 3.85 -21.69 -2.51
CA PRO A 202 2.67 -22.30 -1.90
C PRO A 202 3.08 -23.60 -1.25
N ARG A 203 2.97 -23.67 0.08
CA ARG A 203 3.35 -24.89 0.80
C ARG A 203 2.10 -25.77 0.79
N PRO A 204 2.13 -26.97 0.16
CA PRO A 204 1.05 -27.91 0.36
C PRO A 204 0.95 -28.21 1.86
N PRO A 205 -0.26 -28.29 2.46
CA PRO A 205 -0.40 -29.00 3.73
C PRO A 205 0.25 -30.36 3.53
N GLU A 206 1.10 -30.80 4.46
CA GLU A 206 2.08 -31.89 4.31
C GLU A 206 1.52 -33.26 3.81
N GLU A 207 0.23 -33.38 3.51
CA GLU A 207 -0.45 -34.61 3.07
C GLU A 207 -1.37 -34.51 1.84
N VAL A 208 -1.53 -33.36 1.16
CA VAL A 208 -2.53 -33.28 0.06
C VAL A 208 -1.96 -32.79 -1.27
N ALA A 209 -1.54 -33.74 -2.10
CA ALA A 209 -1.74 -33.60 -3.54
C ALA A 209 -3.25 -33.56 -3.79
N GLY A 210 -3.76 -32.49 -4.40
CA GLY A 210 -5.19 -32.36 -4.62
C GLY A 210 -5.60 -30.98 -5.09
N GLU A 211 -6.86 -30.87 -5.49
CA GLU A 211 -7.48 -29.62 -5.92
C GLU A 211 -8.40 -29.10 -4.83
N ALA A 212 -8.53 -27.77 -4.76
CA ALA A 212 -9.58 -27.11 -4.00
C ALA A 212 -10.59 -26.46 -4.96
N GLU A 213 -11.86 -26.49 -4.61
CA GLU A 213 -12.91 -25.74 -5.31
C GLU A 213 -12.97 -24.32 -4.75
N VAL A 214 -12.72 -23.33 -5.60
CA VAL A 214 -12.71 -21.92 -5.23
C VAL A 214 -13.86 -21.20 -5.90
N THR A 215 -14.59 -20.44 -5.11
CA THR A 215 -15.63 -19.52 -5.55
C THR A 215 -15.19 -18.08 -5.34
N ILE A 216 -15.25 -17.29 -6.40
CA ILE A 216 -14.92 -15.86 -6.40
C ILE A 216 -16.19 -15.05 -6.58
N VAL A 217 -16.41 -14.06 -5.73
CA VAL A 217 -17.42 -13.00 -5.91
C VAL A 217 -16.68 -11.71 -6.28
N LEU A 218 -17.07 -11.10 -7.40
CA LEU A 218 -16.62 -9.78 -7.84
C LEU A 218 -17.72 -9.14 -8.70
N ASP A 219 -18.06 -7.90 -8.40
CA ASP A 219 -19.13 -7.10 -9.00
C ASP A 219 -20.49 -7.82 -8.98
N GLY A 220 -20.79 -8.49 -7.86
CA GLY A 220 -21.98 -9.32 -7.67
C GLY A 220 -22.02 -10.59 -8.52
N ARG A 221 -20.95 -10.91 -9.27
CA ARG A 221 -20.85 -12.10 -10.13
C ARG A 221 -20.01 -13.18 -9.47
N THR A 222 -20.58 -14.38 -9.43
CA THR A 222 -19.93 -15.57 -8.86
C THR A 222 -19.27 -16.42 -9.95
N SER A 223 -18.07 -16.93 -9.69
CA SER A 223 -17.39 -17.90 -10.56
C SER A 223 -16.73 -18.98 -9.72
N THR A 224 -17.00 -20.23 -10.05
CA THR A 224 -16.46 -21.39 -9.34
C THR A 224 -15.54 -22.19 -10.26
N PHE A 225 -14.37 -22.54 -9.78
CA PHE A 225 -13.37 -23.33 -10.52
C PHE A 225 -12.55 -24.19 -9.55
N ARG A 226 -11.70 -25.04 -10.11
CA ARG A 226 -10.75 -25.87 -9.34
C ARG A 226 -9.33 -25.32 -9.51
N MET A 227 -8.55 -25.37 -8.44
CA MET A 227 -7.14 -24.98 -8.44
C MET A 227 -6.28 -26.03 -7.74
N GLY A 228 -5.03 -26.17 -8.15
CA GLY A 228 -4.06 -26.95 -7.40
C GLY A 228 -3.78 -26.31 -6.03
N ARG A 229 -3.57 -27.13 -4.99
CA ARG A 229 -3.16 -26.64 -3.65
C ARG A 229 -1.73 -26.09 -3.63
N ASP A 230 -0.96 -26.33 -4.68
CA ASP A 230 0.36 -25.77 -4.96
C ASP A 230 0.31 -24.40 -5.68
N GLU A 231 -0.89 -23.85 -5.90
CA GLU A 231 -1.07 -22.53 -6.52
C GLU A 231 -1.48 -21.46 -5.49
N ARG A 232 -1.32 -20.18 -5.88
CA ARG A 232 -1.92 -19.05 -5.15
C ARG A 232 -3.34 -18.82 -5.64
N VAL A 233 -4.23 -18.41 -4.72
CA VAL A 233 -5.65 -18.16 -5.03
C VAL A 233 -5.78 -17.14 -6.16
N LEU A 234 -5.02 -16.04 -6.14
CA LEU A 234 -5.05 -15.04 -7.21
C LEU A 234 -4.61 -15.60 -8.56
N ASP A 235 -3.50 -16.34 -8.62
CA ASP A 235 -2.95 -16.83 -9.90
C ASP A 235 -3.90 -17.83 -10.56
N ALA A 236 -4.53 -18.70 -9.78
CA ALA A 236 -5.57 -19.60 -10.28
C ALA A 236 -6.83 -18.83 -10.71
N ALA A 237 -7.26 -17.84 -9.92
CA ALA A 237 -8.45 -17.04 -10.21
C ALA A 237 -8.29 -16.18 -11.47
N LEU A 238 -7.11 -15.64 -11.75
CA LEU A 238 -6.84 -14.83 -12.94
C LEU A 238 -6.98 -15.61 -14.26
N LYS A 239 -6.87 -16.94 -14.23
CA LYS A 239 -7.11 -17.81 -15.41
C LYS A 239 -8.57 -17.78 -15.86
N VAL A 240 -9.50 -17.51 -14.94
CA VAL A 240 -10.94 -17.49 -15.20
C VAL A 240 -11.56 -16.09 -15.09
N ARG A 241 -10.96 -15.20 -14.30
CA ARG A 241 -11.40 -13.82 -14.03
C ARG A 241 -10.21 -12.85 -14.15
N PRO A 242 -9.72 -12.57 -15.39
CA PRO A 242 -8.53 -11.74 -15.61
C PRO A 242 -8.68 -10.27 -15.15
N GLU A 243 -9.91 -9.82 -14.91
CA GLU A 243 -10.22 -8.49 -14.42
C GLU A 243 -10.02 -8.31 -12.91
N LEU A 244 -9.78 -9.39 -12.15
CA LEU A 244 -9.62 -9.32 -10.70
C LEU A 244 -8.61 -8.25 -10.28
N PRO A 245 -8.88 -7.51 -9.18
CA PRO A 245 -8.01 -6.43 -8.75
C PRO A 245 -6.69 -7.00 -8.18
N TYR A 246 -5.55 -6.58 -8.74
CA TYR A 246 -4.21 -6.88 -8.23
C TYR A 246 -3.16 -5.91 -8.78
N ALA A 247 -1.99 -5.85 -8.12
CA ALA A 247 -0.83 -5.13 -8.64
C ALA A 247 0.50 -5.82 -8.28
N CYS A 248 0.91 -5.79 -7.01
CA CYS A 248 2.30 -6.15 -6.63
C CYS A 248 2.60 -7.66 -6.64
N ARG A 249 1.59 -8.51 -6.41
CA ARG A 249 1.74 -9.96 -6.13
C ARG A 249 2.74 -10.34 -5.02
N GLY A 250 3.20 -9.37 -4.22
CA GLY A 250 4.17 -9.55 -3.14
C GLY A 250 3.61 -9.28 -1.74
N GLY A 251 2.30 -9.06 -1.62
CA GLY A 251 1.63 -8.84 -0.33
C GLY A 251 1.82 -7.44 0.28
N VAL A 252 2.19 -6.42 -0.52
CA VAL A 252 2.47 -5.05 -0.02
C VAL A 252 1.44 -3.99 -0.40
N CYS A 253 0.65 -4.19 -1.45
CA CYS A 253 -0.20 -3.13 -2.00
C CYS A 253 -1.69 -3.24 -1.65
N SER A 254 -2.15 -4.31 -1.00
CA SER A 254 -3.57 -4.55 -0.69
C SER A 254 -4.57 -4.59 -1.88
N THR A 255 -4.14 -4.41 -3.13
CA THR A 255 -5.07 -4.40 -4.29
C THR A 255 -5.85 -5.71 -4.44
N CYS A 256 -5.25 -6.84 -4.07
CA CYS A 256 -5.90 -8.15 -4.13
C CYS A 256 -6.59 -8.52 -2.80
N ARG A 257 -6.88 -7.55 -1.94
CA ARG A 257 -7.63 -7.78 -0.71
C ARG A 257 -9.00 -8.32 -1.07
N ALA A 258 -9.39 -9.40 -0.41
CA ALA A 258 -10.72 -9.98 -0.50
C ALA A 258 -11.14 -10.45 0.89
N ARG A 259 -12.45 -10.51 1.15
CA ARG A 259 -13.00 -11.12 2.36
C ARG A 259 -13.12 -12.63 2.16
N LEU A 260 -12.61 -13.40 3.11
CA LEU A 260 -12.83 -14.83 3.20
C LEU A 260 -14.23 -15.09 3.77
N VAL A 261 -15.11 -15.67 2.96
CA VAL A 261 -16.52 -15.93 3.32
C VAL A 261 -16.71 -17.36 3.81
N ASP A 262 -15.99 -18.32 3.21
CA ASP A 262 -16.04 -19.74 3.56
C ASP A 262 -14.67 -20.40 3.33
N GLY A 263 -14.33 -21.37 4.16
CA GLY A 263 -13.05 -22.09 4.14
C GLY A 263 -11.93 -21.42 4.93
N GLU A 264 -10.71 -21.95 4.78
CA GLU A 264 -9.51 -21.44 5.45
C GLU A 264 -8.34 -21.31 4.46
N VAL A 265 -7.47 -20.33 4.70
CA VAL A 265 -6.26 -20.10 3.91
C VAL A 265 -5.06 -19.87 4.81
N THR A 266 -3.88 -20.14 4.27
CA THR A 266 -2.62 -19.62 4.81
C THR A 266 -2.08 -18.53 3.88
N MET A 267 -1.64 -17.40 4.44
CA MET A 267 -0.97 -16.35 3.69
C MET A 267 0.54 -16.49 3.81
N ALA A 268 1.23 -16.55 2.68
CA ALA A 268 2.70 -16.61 2.65
C ALA A 268 3.34 -15.37 3.26
N ARG A 269 2.72 -14.21 3.05
CA ARG A 269 3.13 -12.91 3.58
C ARG A 269 1.92 -12.01 3.78
N ASN A 270 2.01 -11.13 4.75
CA ASN A 270 1.11 -10.01 4.91
C ASN A 270 1.91 -8.79 5.36
N TYR A 271 2.05 -7.79 4.48
CA TYR A 271 2.64 -6.49 4.82
C TYR A 271 1.67 -5.33 4.64
N ALA A 272 0.42 -5.62 4.27
CA ALA A 272 -0.52 -4.62 3.78
C ALA A 272 -1.89 -4.64 4.49
N LEU A 273 -2.24 -5.72 5.21
CA LEU A 273 -3.45 -5.79 6.02
C LEU A 273 -3.07 -5.65 7.48
N GLU A 274 -3.78 -4.77 8.17
CA GLU A 274 -3.64 -4.60 9.62
C GLU A 274 -4.24 -5.81 10.38
N PRO A 275 -3.85 -6.05 11.65
CA PRO A 275 -4.33 -7.19 12.42
C PRO A 275 -5.86 -7.28 12.53
N ASP A 276 -6.55 -6.14 12.67
CA ASP A 276 -8.00 -6.05 12.74
C ASP A 276 -8.67 -6.44 11.41
N GLU A 277 -8.09 -6.07 10.27
CA GLU A 277 -8.56 -6.54 8.95
C GLU A 277 -8.44 -8.06 8.82
N THR A 278 -7.30 -8.63 9.23
CA THR A 278 -7.13 -10.09 9.19
C THR A 278 -8.09 -10.81 10.14
N ALA A 279 -8.35 -10.24 11.32
CA ALA A 279 -9.33 -10.75 12.27
C ALA A 279 -10.78 -10.63 11.74
N ALA A 280 -11.06 -9.63 10.91
CA ALA A 280 -12.34 -9.47 10.21
C ALA A 280 -12.50 -10.41 9.00
N GLY A 281 -11.49 -11.23 8.71
CA GLY A 281 -11.51 -12.22 7.63
C GLY A 281 -10.98 -11.71 6.29
N TYR A 282 -10.32 -10.55 6.24
CA TYR A 282 -9.67 -10.11 5.01
C TYR A 282 -8.35 -10.86 4.77
N VAL A 283 -8.12 -11.20 3.51
CA VAL A 283 -6.94 -11.94 3.04
C VAL A 283 -6.36 -11.30 1.79
N LEU A 284 -5.07 -11.49 1.55
CA LEU A 284 -4.40 -11.12 0.31
C LEU A 284 -4.37 -12.33 -0.61
N THR A 285 -5.29 -12.41 -1.58
CA THR A 285 -5.41 -13.59 -2.45
C THR A 285 -4.13 -13.93 -3.24
N CYS A 286 -3.26 -12.95 -3.49
CA CYS A 286 -1.95 -13.19 -4.10
C CYS A 286 -0.96 -13.95 -3.20
N GLN A 287 -1.18 -13.95 -1.89
CA GLN A 287 -0.38 -14.65 -0.91
C GLN A 287 -1.11 -15.86 -0.30
N SER A 288 -2.42 -15.99 -0.54
CA SER A 288 -3.25 -17.06 0.03
C SER A 288 -3.10 -18.37 -0.71
N SER A 289 -3.05 -19.47 0.06
CA SER A 289 -3.21 -20.85 -0.40
C SER A 289 -4.26 -21.57 0.45
N PRO A 290 -5.16 -22.38 -0.14
CA PRO A 290 -6.27 -23.00 0.56
C PRO A 290 -5.82 -24.11 1.53
N LEU A 291 -6.40 -24.12 2.73
CA LEU A 291 -6.28 -25.20 3.70
C LEU A 291 -7.47 -26.16 3.60
N THR A 292 -8.65 -25.67 3.25
CA THR A 292 -9.88 -26.45 3.05
C THR A 292 -10.12 -26.85 1.58
N ASP A 293 -10.96 -27.86 1.34
CA ASP A 293 -11.31 -28.33 -0.02
C ASP A 293 -12.25 -27.36 -0.77
N ARG A 294 -12.92 -26.48 -0.03
CA ARG A 294 -13.81 -25.44 -0.54
C ARG A 294 -13.37 -24.10 0.03
N LEU A 295 -13.37 -23.08 -0.81
CA LEU A 295 -12.99 -21.73 -0.47
C LEU A 295 -13.93 -20.75 -1.17
N THR A 296 -14.47 -19.76 -0.45
CA THR A 296 -15.18 -18.63 -1.05
C THR A 296 -14.51 -17.32 -0.64
N VAL A 297 -14.09 -16.52 -1.63
CA VAL A 297 -13.56 -15.17 -1.40
C VAL A 297 -14.36 -14.12 -2.16
N ASP A 298 -14.60 -13.00 -1.50
CA ASP A 298 -15.43 -11.90 -1.98
C ASP A 298 -14.59 -10.62 -2.09
N TYR A 299 -14.48 -10.08 -3.30
CA TYR A 299 -13.76 -8.85 -3.60
C TYR A 299 -14.62 -7.58 -3.48
N ASP A 300 -15.93 -7.72 -3.27
CA ASP A 300 -16.86 -6.58 -3.14
C ASP A 300 -16.89 -6.04 -1.70
N GLY A 301 -16.34 -6.80 -0.74
CA GLY A 301 -16.42 -6.57 0.70
C GLY A 301 -15.27 -5.82 1.37
#